data_AF-A0A2V7XUN4-F1
#
_entry.id   AF-A0A2V7XUN4-F1
#
_cell.length_a   1.000
_cell.length_b   1.000
_cell.length_c   1.000
_cell.angle_alpha   90.00
_cell.angle_beta   90.00
_cell.angle_gamma   90.00
#
_symmetry.space_group_name_H-M   'P 1'
#
loop_
_entity.id
_entity.type
_entity.pdbx_description
1 polymer ?
#
loop_
_entity_poly.entity_id
_entity_poly.type
_entity_poly.pdbx_seq_one_letter_code
_entity_poly.pdbx_strand_id
1 'polypeptide(L)'
;MPLRPGLSVAARRAVALTASLVLLWRGLQAAPGAVIVRMPGRGPTAPLSAALSEKLSSARVVELTGDLPADTARISRETRGVSVLFAIGPDATDAAGEARGPAVVSLGVANPAQLKTPGTYVSIYPNLDRVFEYVKTSLKATRVGLVFSPARNREIGLQFLKAGGAQGVTVVPVTIGSSGDLVREIKGALPKVDALLLAVDRDVIFDQRNLEFIVGEARQARKPTIGFLEELAGLGVTIALVAPPDQVAAAAVAAAAQPVTLGKKRVEVDGMAVIVSRKAATDIGLSGEALGAQKLQ
;
A
#
# COMPACT_ATOMS: atom_id res chain seq x y z
N MET A 1 -38.30 -74.26 13.52
CA MET A 1 -38.66 -73.72 12.19
C MET A 1 -38.28 -72.24 12.13
N PRO A 2 -37.89 -71.70 10.97
CA PRO A 2 -36.60 -71.04 10.80
C PRO A 2 -36.67 -69.52 10.55
N LEU A 3 -35.53 -68.87 10.84
CA LEU A 3 -34.84 -67.77 10.14
C LEU A 3 -35.66 -66.74 9.33
N ARG A 4 -35.40 -65.44 9.56
CA ARG A 4 -34.97 -64.46 8.53
C ARG A 4 -34.49 -63.12 9.13
N PRO A 5 -33.67 -62.34 8.41
CA PRO A 5 -32.30 -62.10 8.81
C PRO A 5 -32.02 -60.63 9.15
N GLY A 6 -30.98 -60.43 9.96
CA GLY A 6 -30.37 -59.14 10.17
C GLY A 6 -29.94 -58.52 8.85
N LEU A 7 -30.31 -57.24 8.67
CA LEU A 7 -29.76 -56.37 7.64
C LEU A 7 -28.24 -56.51 7.62
N SER A 8 -27.70 -56.89 6.46
CA SER A 8 -26.27 -57.13 6.30
C SER A 8 -25.48 -55.85 6.59
N VAL A 9 -24.25 -56.05 7.07
CA VAL A 9 -23.26 -55.00 7.32
C VAL A 9 -23.04 -54.10 6.07
N ALA A 10 -23.37 -54.59 4.87
CA ALA A 10 -23.30 -53.81 3.63
C ALA A 10 -24.34 -52.67 3.58
N ALA A 11 -25.54 -52.85 4.15
CA ALA A 11 -26.58 -51.82 4.16
C ALA A 11 -26.22 -50.63 5.07
N ARG A 12 -25.50 -50.87 6.17
CA ARG A 12 -25.00 -49.82 7.07
C ARG A 12 -23.83 -49.02 6.48
N ARG A 13 -23.03 -49.62 5.59
CA ARG A 13 -21.95 -48.92 4.88
C ARG A 13 -22.45 -48.01 3.75
N ALA A 14 -23.57 -48.35 3.11
CA ALA A 14 -24.16 -47.52 2.05
C ALA A 14 -24.72 -46.18 2.55
N VAL A 15 -25.29 -46.15 3.76
CA VAL A 15 -25.82 -44.92 4.39
C VAL A 15 -24.68 -44.02 4.92
N ALA A 16 -23.59 -44.60 5.42
CA ALA A 16 -22.42 -43.84 5.86
C ALA A 16 -21.65 -43.21 4.69
N LEU A 17 -21.59 -43.85 3.52
CA LEU A 17 -20.96 -43.28 2.33
C LEU A 17 -21.78 -42.15 1.69
N THR A 18 -23.11 -42.23 1.72
CA THR A 18 -23.98 -41.15 1.19
C THR A 18 -24.00 -39.94 2.13
N ALA A 19 -23.95 -40.12 3.45
CA ALA A 19 -23.81 -39.01 4.40
C ALA A 19 -22.44 -38.29 4.28
N SER A 20 -21.38 -39.03 3.97
CA SER A 20 -20.03 -38.47 3.78
C SER A 20 -19.91 -37.68 2.46
N LEU A 21 -20.62 -38.10 1.41
CA LEU A 21 -20.63 -37.37 0.13
C LEU A 21 -21.43 -36.06 0.20
N VAL A 22 -22.49 -35.98 1.01
CA VAL A 22 -23.30 -34.76 1.18
C VAL A 22 -22.59 -33.72 2.07
N LEU A 23 -21.76 -34.16 3.03
CA LEU A 23 -20.92 -33.27 3.83
C LEU A 23 -19.70 -32.74 3.06
N LEU A 24 -19.20 -33.49 2.08
CA LEU A 24 -18.17 -33.00 1.14
C LEU A 24 -18.73 -32.04 0.08
N TRP A 25 -20.03 -32.09 -0.23
CA TRP A 25 -20.64 -31.17 -1.20
C TRP A 25 -20.99 -29.79 -0.61
N ARG A 26 -21.23 -29.70 0.71
CA ARG A 26 -21.49 -28.41 1.37
C ARG A 26 -20.24 -27.52 1.55
N GLY A 27 -19.05 -28.03 1.25
CA GLY A 27 -17.79 -27.28 1.28
C GLY A 27 -17.48 -26.49 0.01
N LEU A 28 -18.31 -26.58 -1.03
CA LEU A 28 -18.10 -25.92 -2.33
C LEU A 28 -19.17 -24.86 -2.65
N GLN A 29 -19.79 -24.25 -1.64
CA GLN A 29 -20.29 -22.90 -1.87
C GLN A 29 -19.04 -22.02 -2.00
N ALA A 30 -18.76 -21.58 -3.22
CA ALA A 30 -17.79 -20.55 -3.50
C ALA A 30 -17.93 -19.48 -2.41
N ALA A 31 -16.87 -19.26 -1.63
CA ALA A 31 -16.86 -18.21 -0.64
C ALA A 31 -17.43 -16.95 -1.31
N PRO A 32 -18.46 -16.30 -0.75
CA PRO A 32 -19.07 -15.14 -1.36
C PRO A 32 -17.97 -14.18 -1.78
N GLY A 33 -17.96 -13.85 -3.08
CA GLY A 33 -16.80 -13.32 -3.78
C GLY A 33 -16.18 -12.13 -3.05
N ALA A 34 -14.86 -12.01 -3.15
CA ALA A 34 -14.10 -10.91 -2.58
C ALA A 34 -14.71 -9.56 -3.00
N VAL A 35 -14.68 -8.59 -2.10
CA VAL A 35 -15.16 -7.24 -2.38
C VAL A 35 -13.95 -6.30 -2.33
N ILE A 36 -13.82 -5.46 -3.36
CA ILE A 36 -12.81 -4.43 -3.47
C ILE A 36 -13.53 -3.09 -3.33
N VAL A 37 -13.21 -2.33 -2.29
CA VAL A 37 -13.75 -0.99 -2.03
C VAL A 37 -12.71 0.05 -2.40
N ARG A 38 -13.12 1.07 -3.16
CA ARG A 38 -12.20 2.11 -3.63
C ARG A 38 -12.87 3.46 -3.82
N MET A 39 -12.10 4.54 -3.68
CA MET A 39 -12.51 5.87 -4.15
C MET A 39 -12.02 6.07 -5.60
N PRO A 40 -12.90 6.40 -6.57
CA PRO A 40 -12.47 6.70 -7.93
C PRO A 40 -11.55 7.93 -7.97
N GLY A 41 -10.61 7.95 -8.92
CA GLY A 41 -9.77 9.13 -9.23
C GLY A 41 -8.69 9.52 -8.20
N ARG A 42 -8.42 8.71 -7.17
CA ARG A 42 -7.43 9.08 -6.13
C ARG A 42 -6.16 8.22 -6.13
N GLY A 43 -4.99 8.81 -6.41
CA GLY A 43 -3.66 8.20 -6.26
C GLY A 43 -3.54 6.80 -6.91
N PRO A 44 -2.90 5.80 -6.26
CA PRO A 44 -2.64 4.49 -6.87
C PRO A 44 -3.87 3.59 -6.97
N THR A 45 -5.08 4.14 -6.84
CA THR A 45 -6.30 3.34 -6.71
C THR A 45 -6.65 2.53 -7.95
N ALA A 46 -6.54 3.13 -9.14
CA ALA A 46 -6.84 2.45 -10.39
C ALA A 46 -5.90 1.25 -10.66
N PRO A 47 -4.55 1.40 -10.61
CA PRO A 47 -3.66 0.27 -10.86
C PRO A 47 -3.78 -0.83 -9.80
N LEU A 48 -3.97 -0.47 -8.52
CA LEU A 48 -4.17 -1.47 -7.46
C LEU A 48 -5.50 -2.23 -7.62
N SER A 49 -6.56 -1.54 -7.99
CA SER A 49 -7.86 -2.18 -8.25
C SER A 49 -7.77 -3.13 -9.44
N ALA A 50 -7.10 -2.74 -10.52
CA ALA A 50 -6.91 -3.59 -11.70
C ALA A 50 -6.10 -4.85 -11.34
N ALA A 51 -4.98 -4.69 -10.64
CA ALA A 51 -4.14 -5.80 -10.20
C ALA A 51 -4.86 -6.76 -9.24
N LEU A 52 -5.71 -6.25 -8.36
CA LEU A 52 -6.55 -7.09 -7.49
C LEU A 52 -7.63 -7.82 -8.27
N SER A 53 -8.33 -7.16 -9.19
CA SER A 53 -9.37 -7.79 -10.00
C SER A 53 -8.82 -8.89 -10.92
N GLU A 54 -7.59 -8.75 -11.41
CA GLU A 54 -6.93 -9.80 -12.19
C GLU A 54 -6.68 -11.06 -11.33
N LYS A 55 -6.25 -10.88 -10.08
CA LYS A 55 -5.97 -12.00 -9.15
C LYS A 55 -7.24 -12.57 -8.52
N LEU A 56 -8.29 -11.75 -8.41
CA LEU A 56 -9.58 -12.10 -7.82
C LEU A 56 -10.66 -11.96 -8.90
N SER A 57 -10.66 -12.90 -9.84
CA SER A 57 -11.51 -12.85 -11.04
C SER A 57 -13.02 -12.76 -10.78
N SER A 58 -13.48 -13.14 -9.59
CA SER A 58 -14.88 -13.01 -9.14
C SER A 58 -15.12 -11.84 -8.19
N ALA A 59 -14.13 -10.94 -8.01
CA ALA A 59 -14.26 -9.82 -7.10
C ALA A 59 -15.24 -8.77 -7.60
N ARG A 60 -16.07 -8.26 -6.69
CA ARG A 60 -16.96 -7.14 -6.95
C ARG A 60 -16.29 -5.84 -6.53
N VAL A 61 -16.30 -4.85 -7.41
CA VAL A 61 -15.76 -3.52 -7.11
C VAL A 61 -16.88 -2.61 -6.63
N VAL A 62 -16.71 -2.05 -5.44
CA VAL A 62 -17.59 -1.05 -4.84
C VAL A 62 -16.89 0.29 -4.88
N GLU A 63 -17.40 1.19 -5.70
CA GLU A 63 -16.93 2.57 -5.76
C GLU A 63 -17.65 3.41 -4.72
N LEU A 64 -16.87 4.13 -3.95
CA LEU A 64 -17.33 5.06 -2.94
C LEU A 64 -17.73 6.40 -3.57
N THR A 65 -18.68 7.08 -2.95
CA THR A 65 -19.19 8.39 -3.39
C THR A 65 -18.58 9.55 -2.61
N GLY A 66 -18.03 9.29 -1.42
CA GLY A 66 -17.51 10.29 -0.49
C GLY A 66 -18.52 10.66 0.60
N ASP A 67 -19.75 10.14 0.53
CA ASP A 67 -20.75 10.24 1.60
C ASP A 67 -20.63 9.03 2.52
N LEU A 68 -19.92 9.19 3.65
CA LEU A 68 -19.55 8.10 4.54
C LEU A 68 -20.76 7.26 5.02
N PRO A 69 -21.88 7.83 5.50
CA PRO A 69 -23.08 7.06 5.81
C PRO A 69 -23.60 6.19 4.64
N ALA A 70 -23.71 6.76 3.44
CA ALA A 70 -24.21 6.04 2.27
C ALA A 70 -23.22 4.95 1.81
N ASP A 71 -21.94 5.27 1.81
CA ASP A 71 -20.84 4.38 1.48
C ASP A 71 -20.75 3.20 2.44
N THR A 72 -20.87 3.45 3.74
CA THR A 72 -20.89 2.42 4.78
C THR A 72 -22.07 1.46 4.59
N ALA A 73 -23.28 2.00 4.40
CA ALA A 73 -24.47 1.19 4.16
C ALA A 73 -24.37 0.35 2.87
N ARG A 74 -23.75 0.91 1.83
CA ARG A 74 -23.45 0.20 0.59
C ARG A 74 -22.47 -0.95 0.85
N ILE A 75 -21.34 -0.68 1.51
CA ILE A 75 -20.35 -1.71 1.86
C ILE A 75 -21.03 -2.84 2.64
N SER A 76 -21.73 -2.55 3.74
CA SER A 76 -22.37 -3.58 4.58
C SER A 76 -23.35 -4.48 3.81
N ARG A 77 -24.03 -3.93 2.80
CA ARG A 77 -24.92 -4.72 1.94
C ARG A 77 -24.12 -5.62 1.00
N GLU A 78 -23.09 -5.09 0.35
CA GLU A 78 -22.28 -5.83 -0.63
C GLU A 78 -21.38 -6.90 0.02
N THR A 79 -20.97 -6.69 1.27
CA THR A 79 -20.10 -7.59 2.04
C THR A 79 -20.86 -8.61 2.88
N ARG A 80 -22.19 -8.72 2.74
CA ARG A 80 -22.97 -9.71 3.48
C ARG A 80 -22.48 -11.13 3.17
N GLY A 81 -22.01 -11.84 4.20
CA GLY A 81 -21.44 -13.19 4.10
C GLY A 81 -19.98 -13.24 3.65
N VAL A 82 -19.40 -12.12 3.22
CA VAL A 82 -17.99 -12.03 2.79
C VAL A 82 -17.07 -12.06 4.00
N SER A 83 -16.01 -12.88 3.94
CA SER A 83 -15.03 -13.01 5.03
C SER A 83 -13.94 -11.95 4.99
N VAL A 84 -13.56 -11.49 3.78
CA VAL A 84 -12.47 -10.52 3.58
C VAL A 84 -12.87 -9.43 2.59
N LEU A 85 -12.57 -8.19 2.96
CA LEU A 85 -12.78 -6.97 2.20
C LEU A 85 -11.43 -6.32 1.90
N PHE A 86 -11.19 -5.99 0.63
CA PHE A 86 -10.01 -5.23 0.23
C PHE A 86 -10.37 -3.75 0.12
N ALA A 87 -9.67 -2.89 0.85
CA ALA A 87 -9.94 -1.45 0.86
C ALA A 87 -8.74 -0.67 0.30
N ILE A 88 -8.96 0.12 -0.75
CA ILE A 88 -7.88 0.88 -1.42
C ILE A 88 -7.96 2.36 -1.04
N GLY A 89 -6.99 2.80 -0.25
CA GLY A 89 -6.87 4.16 0.27
C GLY A 89 -7.47 4.34 1.67
N PRO A 90 -7.22 5.51 2.29
CA PRO A 90 -7.67 5.81 3.65
C PRO A 90 -9.20 5.88 3.76
N ASP A 91 -9.88 6.60 2.86
CA ASP A 91 -11.34 6.76 2.89
C ASP A 91 -12.06 5.40 2.76
N ALA A 92 -11.58 4.54 1.86
CA ALA A 92 -12.09 3.19 1.69
C ALA A 92 -11.87 2.32 2.94
N THR A 93 -10.74 2.51 3.61
CA THR A 93 -10.38 1.76 4.82
C THR A 93 -11.22 2.19 6.01
N ASP A 94 -11.49 3.48 6.16
CA ASP A 94 -12.35 3.99 7.24
C ASP A 94 -13.80 3.55 7.02
N ALA A 95 -14.34 3.71 5.81
CA ALA A 95 -15.69 3.22 5.47
C ALA A 95 -15.84 1.70 5.66
N ALA A 96 -14.81 0.93 5.29
CA ALA A 96 -14.75 -0.51 5.53
C ALA A 96 -14.77 -0.87 7.02
N GLY A 97 -14.07 -0.10 7.86
CA GLY A 97 -14.04 -0.30 9.31
C GLY A 97 -15.38 -0.02 9.97
N GLU A 98 -16.08 1.03 9.53
CA GLU A 98 -17.41 1.39 10.05
C GLU A 98 -18.50 0.39 9.62
N ALA A 99 -18.38 -0.20 8.43
CA ALA A 99 -19.35 -1.16 7.91
C ALA A 99 -19.47 -2.43 8.77
N ARG A 100 -18.37 -2.82 9.44
CA ARG A 100 -18.18 -4.02 10.26
C ARG A 100 -18.50 -5.33 9.51
N GLY A 101 -17.96 -6.45 9.99
CA GLY A 101 -18.24 -7.79 9.43
C GLY A 101 -16.99 -8.49 8.88
N PRO A 102 -16.54 -8.17 7.65
CA PRO A 102 -15.37 -8.81 7.06
C PRO A 102 -14.06 -8.33 7.68
N ALA A 103 -13.04 -9.17 7.59
CA ALA A 103 -11.66 -8.75 7.83
C ALA A 103 -11.23 -7.73 6.76
N VAL A 104 -10.57 -6.65 7.18
CA VAL A 104 -10.13 -5.59 6.26
C VAL A 104 -8.66 -5.80 5.89
N VAL A 105 -8.40 -5.88 4.59
CA VAL A 105 -7.06 -5.81 4.00
C VAL A 105 -6.94 -4.48 3.24
N SER A 106 -6.22 -3.54 3.82
CA SER A 106 -6.03 -2.19 3.30
C SER A 106 -4.78 -2.08 2.44
N LEU A 107 -4.89 -1.37 1.31
CA LEU A 107 -3.81 -1.06 0.39
C LEU A 107 -3.79 0.45 0.12
N GLY A 108 -2.64 0.99 -0.28
CA GLY A 108 -2.54 2.42 -0.63
C GLY A 108 -2.73 3.38 0.56
N VAL A 109 -2.50 2.91 1.78
CA VAL A 109 -2.53 3.72 3.00
C VAL A 109 -1.10 4.02 3.43
N ALA A 110 -0.73 5.31 3.46
CA ALA A 110 0.62 5.74 3.82
C ALA A 110 0.96 5.46 5.28
N ASN A 111 0.11 5.93 6.20
CA ASN A 111 0.29 5.74 7.63
C ASN A 111 -0.94 5.08 8.26
N PRO A 112 -0.90 3.75 8.50
CA PRO A 112 -1.98 3.05 9.19
C PRO A 112 -2.27 3.58 10.60
N ALA A 113 -1.33 4.24 11.28
CA ALA A 113 -1.55 4.79 12.62
C ALA A 113 -2.63 5.89 12.64
N GLN A 114 -2.86 6.57 11.51
CA GLN A 114 -3.84 7.65 11.37
C GLN A 114 -5.29 7.16 11.26
N LEU A 115 -5.50 5.88 10.95
CA LEU A 115 -6.84 5.31 10.76
C LEU A 115 -7.32 4.58 12.01
N LYS A 116 -8.62 4.38 12.17
CA LYS A 116 -9.15 3.64 13.35
C LYS A 116 -9.33 2.15 13.05
N THR A 117 -9.48 1.80 11.78
CA THR A 117 -9.78 0.45 11.33
C THR A 117 -8.69 -0.55 11.75
N PRO A 118 -9.04 -1.64 12.47
CA PRO A 118 -8.12 -2.76 12.66
C PRO A 118 -8.05 -3.59 11.37
N GLY A 119 -6.94 -4.27 11.14
CA GLY A 119 -6.78 -5.10 9.95
C GLY A 119 -5.35 -5.20 9.46
N THR A 120 -5.21 -5.76 8.26
CA THR A 120 -3.94 -5.89 7.57
C THR A 120 -3.73 -4.70 6.65
N TYR A 121 -2.55 -4.09 6.71
CA TYR A 121 -2.14 -2.97 5.88
C TYR A 121 -0.97 -3.37 5.01
N VAL A 122 -1.19 -3.49 3.71
CA VAL A 122 -0.11 -3.67 2.75
C VAL A 122 0.55 -2.32 2.51
N SER A 123 1.86 -2.27 2.74
CA SER A 123 2.66 -1.04 2.66
C SER A 123 2.57 -0.43 1.26
N ILE A 124 2.31 0.87 1.19
CA ILE A 124 2.44 1.65 -0.05
C ILE A 124 3.91 1.90 -0.42
N TYR A 125 4.79 1.87 0.59
CA TYR A 125 6.23 1.97 0.40
C TYR A 125 6.78 0.58 0.03
N PRO A 126 7.76 0.50 -0.89
CA PRO A 126 8.58 -0.69 -1.04
C PRO A 126 9.24 -1.08 0.29
N ASN A 127 9.76 -2.30 0.38
CA ASN A 127 10.61 -2.71 1.49
C ASN A 127 11.75 -1.69 1.70
N LEU A 128 11.87 -1.17 2.93
CA LEU A 128 12.75 -0.04 3.22
C LEU A 128 14.24 -0.42 3.17
N ASP A 129 14.59 -1.67 3.44
CA ASP A 129 15.98 -2.13 3.31
C ASP A 129 16.44 -2.00 1.85
N ARG A 130 15.61 -2.42 0.89
CA ARG A 130 15.89 -2.22 -0.54
C ARG A 130 15.93 -0.76 -0.96
N VAL A 131 15.04 0.08 -0.40
CA VAL A 131 15.07 1.54 -0.64
C VAL A 131 16.42 2.12 -0.22
N PHE A 132 16.89 1.81 0.99
CA PHE A 132 18.13 2.36 1.50
C PHE A 132 19.38 1.72 0.88
N GLU A 133 19.30 0.46 0.46
CA GLU A 133 20.32 -0.17 -0.40
C GLU A 133 20.45 0.59 -1.72
N TYR A 134 19.34 0.91 -2.39
CA TYR A 134 19.34 1.70 -3.63
C TYR A 134 19.91 3.11 -3.42
N VAL A 135 19.49 3.80 -2.35
CA VAL A 135 20.02 5.13 -1.99
C VAL A 135 21.54 5.08 -1.80
N LYS A 136 22.05 4.05 -1.12
CA LYS A 136 23.48 3.90 -0.85
C LYS A 136 24.28 3.50 -2.08
N THR A 137 23.77 2.58 -2.90
CA THR A 137 24.53 1.96 -3.99
C THR A 137 24.37 2.73 -5.30
N SER A 138 23.13 3.01 -5.71
CA SER A 138 22.82 3.68 -6.97
C SER A 138 23.00 5.19 -6.89
N LEU A 139 22.58 5.83 -5.79
CA LEU A 139 22.73 7.28 -5.61
C LEU A 139 24.02 7.68 -4.91
N LYS A 140 24.73 6.72 -4.30
CA LYS A 140 25.92 6.99 -3.48
C LYS A 140 25.65 8.01 -2.36
N ALA A 141 24.39 8.12 -1.93
CA ALA A 141 23.97 9.04 -0.90
C ALA A 141 24.18 8.40 0.48
N THR A 142 24.86 9.13 1.35
CA THR A 142 25.15 8.69 2.73
C THR A 142 24.29 9.43 3.75
N ARG A 143 23.75 10.59 3.36
CA ARG A 143 22.87 11.41 4.18
C ARG A 143 21.67 11.89 3.38
N VAL A 144 20.46 11.54 3.80
CA VAL A 144 19.23 11.91 3.10
C VAL A 144 18.30 12.69 4.00
N GLY A 145 17.66 13.72 3.46
CA GLY A 145 16.61 14.46 4.15
C GLY A 145 15.27 13.76 3.95
N LEU A 146 14.60 13.34 5.02
CA LEU A 146 13.24 12.82 4.94
C LEU A 146 12.25 13.96 5.19
N VAL A 147 11.57 14.41 4.14
CA VAL A 147 10.51 15.40 4.21
C VAL A 147 9.22 14.70 4.62
N PHE A 148 8.60 15.11 5.72
CA PHE A 148 7.29 14.62 6.18
C PHE A 148 6.56 15.61 7.07
N SER A 149 5.23 15.54 7.13
CA SER A 149 4.48 16.26 8.17
C SER A 149 4.41 15.42 9.46
N PRO A 150 4.81 15.95 10.62
CA PRO A 150 4.71 15.21 11.89
C PRO A 150 3.28 14.84 12.26
N ALA A 151 2.30 15.68 11.89
CA ALA A 151 0.89 15.43 12.18
C ALA A 151 0.35 14.16 11.51
N ARG A 152 0.81 13.86 10.28
CA ARG A 152 0.33 12.72 9.50
C ARG A 152 1.28 11.53 9.50
N ASN A 153 2.58 11.77 9.58
CA ASN A 153 3.60 10.79 9.20
C ASN A 153 4.67 10.57 10.28
N ARG A 154 4.42 10.90 11.55
CA ARG A 154 5.38 10.67 12.65
C ARG A 154 5.88 9.22 12.71
N GLU A 155 4.98 8.24 12.68
CA GLU A 155 5.34 6.82 12.77
C GLU A 155 6.12 6.35 11.54
N ILE A 156 5.78 6.88 10.36
CA ILE A 156 6.50 6.61 9.12
C ILE A 156 7.91 7.20 9.19
N GLY A 157 8.04 8.44 9.69
CA GLY A 157 9.33 9.05 9.96
C GLY A 157 10.23 8.13 10.78
N LEU A 158 9.74 7.65 11.93
CA LEU A 158 10.49 6.74 12.79
C LEU A 158 10.91 5.43 12.09
N GLN A 159 10.06 4.87 11.23
CA GLN A 159 10.40 3.68 10.44
C GLN A 159 11.54 3.95 9.45
N PHE A 160 11.50 5.08 8.74
CA PHE A 160 12.57 5.49 7.83
C PHE A 160 13.88 5.76 8.57
N LEU A 161 13.85 6.43 9.71
CA LEU A 161 15.04 6.65 10.54
C LEU A 161 15.68 5.32 10.95
N LYS A 162 14.85 4.37 11.43
CA LYS A 162 15.32 3.04 11.83
C LYS A 162 15.94 2.28 10.66
N ALA A 163 15.24 2.21 9.52
CA ALA A 163 15.70 1.47 8.35
C ALA A 163 16.97 2.08 7.74
N GLY A 164 17.03 3.41 7.62
CA GLY A 164 18.24 4.09 7.13
C GLY A 164 19.43 3.84 8.05
N GLY A 165 19.24 3.97 9.36
CA GLY A 165 20.29 3.66 10.35
C GLY A 165 20.81 2.23 10.25
N ALA A 166 19.93 1.24 10.04
CA ALA A 166 20.30 -0.16 9.85
C ALA A 166 21.14 -0.39 8.58
N GLN A 167 20.94 0.42 7.53
CA GLN A 167 21.69 0.34 6.26
C GLN A 167 22.94 1.24 6.23
N GLY A 168 23.21 1.97 7.31
CA GLY A 168 24.33 2.92 7.41
C GLY A 168 24.10 4.22 6.62
N VAL A 169 22.84 4.60 6.39
CA VAL A 169 22.44 5.86 5.77
C VAL A 169 21.88 6.79 6.85
N THR A 170 22.44 8.00 6.96
CA THR A 170 21.94 8.99 7.92
C THR A 170 20.66 9.62 7.39
N VAL A 171 19.54 9.38 8.06
CA VAL A 171 18.24 10.02 7.74
C VAL A 171 18.07 11.26 8.60
N VAL A 172 18.09 12.43 7.98
CA VAL A 172 17.83 13.73 8.63
C VAL A 172 16.34 14.05 8.53
N PRO A 173 15.60 14.12 9.64
CA PRO A 173 14.21 14.56 9.61
C PRO A 173 14.10 16.01 9.08
N VAL A 174 13.24 16.23 8.10
CA VAL A 174 12.86 17.55 7.59
C VAL A 174 11.35 17.69 7.79
N THR A 175 10.98 18.17 8.97
CA THR A 175 9.59 18.17 9.42
C THR A 175 8.86 19.42 8.96
N ILE A 176 7.79 19.27 8.17
CA ILE A 176 6.96 20.38 7.73
C ILE A 176 5.67 20.40 8.54
N GLY A 177 5.59 21.30 9.52
CA GLY A 177 4.38 21.47 10.35
C GLY A 177 3.28 22.25 9.64
N SER A 178 3.68 23.19 8.78
CA SER A 178 2.79 24.04 7.99
C SER A 178 3.48 24.48 6.70
N SER A 179 2.72 25.01 5.72
CA SER A 179 3.31 25.61 4.50
C SER A 179 4.26 26.79 4.81
N GLY A 180 4.08 27.48 5.95
CA GLY A 180 4.96 28.57 6.38
C GLY A 180 6.36 28.11 6.81
N ASP A 181 6.49 26.86 7.29
CA ASP A 181 7.79 26.30 7.66
C ASP A 181 8.58 25.82 6.45
N LEU A 182 7.90 25.51 5.34
CA LEU A 182 8.45 24.82 4.18
C LEU A 182 9.78 25.43 3.68
N VAL A 183 9.79 26.75 3.47
CA VAL A 183 10.95 27.45 2.92
C VAL A 183 12.16 27.32 3.84
N ARG A 184 11.96 27.54 5.15
CA ARG A 184 13.03 27.49 6.16
C ARG A 184 13.60 26.08 6.26
N GLU A 185 12.73 25.08 6.38
CA GLU A 185 13.15 23.70 6.62
C GLU A 185 13.87 23.10 5.40
N ILE A 186 13.35 23.32 4.20
CA ILE A 186 13.97 22.81 2.96
C ILE A 186 15.32 23.49 2.72
N LYS A 187 15.39 24.82 2.78
CA LYS A 187 16.67 25.54 2.58
C LYS A 187 17.70 25.23 3.66
N GLY A 188 17.25 24.99 4.89
CA GLY A 188 18.12 24.58 6.00
C GLY A 188 18.62 23.13 5.89
N ALA A 189 17.89 22.26 5.20
CA ALA A 189 18.22 20.85 5.03
C ALA A 189 19.13 20.58 3.82
N LEU A 190 18.86 21.21 2.66
CA LEU A 190 19.54 20.93 1.40
C LEU A 190 21.09 20.95 1.47
N PRO A 191 21.74 21.91 2.17
CA PRO A 191 23.20 21.92 2.30
C PRO A 191 23.77 20.73 3.10
N LYS A 192 22.93 20.01 3.85
CA LYS A 192 23.34 18.96 4.80
C LYS A 192 23.05 17.55 4.30
N VAL A 193 22.46 17.41 3.11
CA VAL A 193 21.97 16.13 2.58
C VAL A 193 22.37 15.94 1.12
N ASP A 194 22.42 14.68 0.71
CA ASP A 194 22.76 14.24 -0.64
C ASP A 194 21.50 14.11 -1.51
N ALA A 195 20.36 13.79 -0.90
CA ALA A 195 19.06 13.62 -1.57
C ALA A 195 17.91 13.95 -0.61
N LEU A 196 16.71 14.17 -1.16
CA LEU A 196 15.47 14.29 -0.38
C LEU A 196 14.54 13.10 -0.65
N LEU A 197 14.13 12.42 0.42
CA LEU A 197 13.03 11.45 0.43
C LEU A 197 11.73 12.17 0.76
N LEU A 198 10.69 11.98 -0.03
CA LEU A 198 9.38 12.61 0.14
C LEU A 198 8.39 11.57 0.65
N ALA A 199 8.03 11.62 1.94
CA ALA A 199 7.02 10.73 2.50
C ALA A 199 5.67 10.94 1.78
N VAL A 200 4.85 9.90 1.70
CA VAL A 200 3.52 9.98 1.08
C VAL A 200 2.61 10.84 1.98
N ASP A 201 2.40 12.09 1.56
CA ASP A 201 1.66 13.10 2.30
C ASP A 201 0.91 14.02 1.34
N ARG A 202 -0.39 13.79 1.18
CA ARG A 202 -1.22 14.51 0.20
C ARG A 202 -1.53 15.95 0.61
N ASP A 203 -1.59 16.22 1.91
CA ASP A 203 -2.12 17.49 2.42
C ASP A 203 -1.02 18.56 2.51
N VAL A 204 0.22 18.15 2.83
CA VAL A 204 1.32 19.09 3.09
C VAL A 204 2.39 19.01 2.02
N ILE A 205 2.89 17.81 1.70
CA ILE A 205 4.05 17.69 0.79
C ILE A 205 3.59 17.72 -0.66
N PHE A 206 2.50 17.03 -0.98
CA PHE A 206 1.98 16.92 -2.34
C PHE A 206 0.88 17.96 -2.66
N ASP A 207 0.70 18.97 -1.80
CA ASP A 207 0.10 20.21 -2.27
C ASP A 207 0.94 20.73 -3.43
N GLN A 208 0.29 21.11 -4.52
CA GLN A 208 0.97 21.42 -5.77
C GLN A 208 2.06 22.48 -5.60
N ARG A 209 1.76 23.57 -4.86
CA ARG A 209 2.72 24.67 -4.66
C ARG A 209 3.88 24.23 -3.79
N ASN A 210 3.61 23.43 -2.76
CA ASN A 210 4.65 22.92 -1.89
C ASN A 210 5.58 21.93 -2.61
N LEU A 211 5.02 21.01 -3.41
CA LEU A 211 5.80 20.05 -4.19
C LEU A 211 6.67 20.76 -5.23
N GLU A 212 6.10 21.69 -5.99
CA GLU A 212 6.83 22.50 -6.97
C GLU A 212 8.01 23.25 -6.32
N PHE A 213 7.79 23.83 -5.13
CA PHE A 213 8.84 24.49 -4.37
C PHE A 213 9.95 23.53 -3.94
N ILE A 214 9.60 22.39 -3.32
CA ILE A 214 10.57 21.39 -2.86
C ILE A 214 11.43 20.89 -4.02
N VAL A 215 10.79 20.50 -5.12
CA VAL A 215 11.45 20.00 -6.33
C VAL A 215 12.33 21.09 -6.95
N GLY A 216 11.85 22.33 -7.03
CA GLY A 216 12.58 23.46 -7.57
C GLY A 216 13.86 23.76 -6.79
N GLU A 217 13.77 23.86 -5.46
CA GLU A 217 14.92 24.13 -4.59
C GLU A 217 15.93 22.98 -4.60
N ALA A 218 15.47 21.73 -4.56
CA ALA A 218 16.35 20.57 -4.66
C ALA A 218 17.09 20.53 -6.01
N ARG A 219 16.40 20.85 -7.11
CA ARG A 219 17.00 20.94 -8.44
C ARG A 219 18.05 22.05 -8.54
N GLN A 220 17.75 23.24 -8.00
CA GLN A 220 18.72 24.34 -7.92
C GLN A 220 19.98 23.94 -7.14
N ALA A 221 19.81 23.15 -6.08
CA ALA A 221 20.90 22.58 -5.30
C ALA A 221 21.56 21.33 -5.94
N ARG A 222 21.11 20.91 -7.14
CA ARG A 222 21.52 19.67 -7.82
C ARG A 222 21.40 18.42 -6.95
N LYS A 223 20.31 18.32 -6.17
CA LYS A 223 19.99 17.18 -5.30
C LYS A 223 18.80 16.41 -5.87
N PRO A 224 18.88 15.07 -5.99
CA PRO A 224 17.73 14.28 -6.41
C PRO A 224 16.64 14.28 -5.35
N THR A 225 15.39 14.31 -5.82
CA THR A 225 14.19 14.07 -5.01
C THR A 225 13.67 12.67 -5.29
N ILE A 226 13.22 11.98 -4.26
CA ILE A 226 12.81 10.59 -4.31
C ILE A 226 11.42 10.48 -3.69
N GLY A 227 10.43 10.12 -4.51
CA GLY A 227 9.06 9.86 -4.09
C GLY A 227 8.74 8.37 -4.05
N PHE A 228 7.56 8.03 -3.52
CA PHE A 228 7.09 6.65 -3.40
C PHE A 228 5.79 6.37 -4.17
N LEU A 229 5.45 7.27 -5.10
CA LEU A 229 4.29 7.18 -5.97
C LEU A 229 4.74 7.46 -7.41
N GLU A 230 4.23 6.69 -8.36
CA GLU A 230 4.65 6.74 -9.76
C GLU A 230 4.36 8.10 -10.40
N GLU A 231 3.23 8.70 -10.08
CA GLU A 231 2.79 10.00 -10.61
C GLU A 231 3.74 11.15 -10.28
N LEU A 232 4.57 11.01 -9.23
CA LEU A 232 5.47 12.07 -8.79
C LEU A 232 6.60 12.33 -9.79
N ALA A 233 7.04 11.32 -10.55
CA ALA A 233 8.06 11.50 -11.57
C ALA A 233 7.59 12.49 -12.67
N GLY A 234 6.31 12.43 -13.04
CA GLY A 234 5.68 13.36 -13.98
C GLY A 234 5.51 14.78 -13.41
N LEU A 235 5.57 14.92 -12.08
CA LEU A 235 5.52 16.21 -11.37
C LEU A 235 6.91 16.78 -11.08
N GLY A 236 7.97 16.20 -11.68
CA GLY A 236 9.33 16.70 -11.59
C GLY A 236 10.15 16.15 -10.43
N VAL A 237 9.62 15.21 -9.65
CA VAL A 237 10.42 14.41 -8.73
C VAL A 237 11.41 13.57 -9.54
N THR A 238 12.67 13.52 -9.11
CA THR A 238 13.74 12.88 -9.90
C THR A 238 13.50 11.38 -10.06
N ILE A 239 13.18 10.70 -8.95
CA ILE A 239 13.03 9.25 -8.88
C ILE A 239 11.75 8.92 -8.11
N ALA A 240 10.96 7.97 -8.59
CA ALA A 240 9.89 7.34 -7.84
C ALA A 240 10.23 5.86 -7.59
N LEU A 241 10.38 5.49 -6.33
CA LEU A 241 10.59 4.12 -5.88
C LEU A 241 9.24 3.55 -5.46
N VAL A 242 8.63 2.72 -6.30
CA VAL A 242 7.25 2.30 -6.13
C VAL A 242 7.14 0.81 -5.81
N ALA A 243 6.21 0.46 -4.94
CA ALA A 243 5.81 -0.92 -4.75
C ALA A 243 4.96 -1.34 -5.97
N PRO A 244 5.38 -2.32 -6.79
CA PRO A 244 4.66 -2.69 -8.00
C PRO A 244 3.22 -3.15 -7.69
N PRO A 245 2.19 -2.63 -8.39
CA PRO A 245 0.78 -2.92 -8.07
C PRO A 245 0.44 -4.41 -8.07
N ASP A 246 1.05 -5.19 -8.96
CA ASP A 246 0.90 -6.64 -9.05
C ASP A 246 1.43 -7.36 -7.80
N GLN A 247 2.56 -6.92 -7.26
CA GLN A 247 3.15 -7.48 -6.04
C GLN A 247 2.41 -7.04 -4.79
N VAL A 248 1.95 -5.78 -4.76
CA VAL A 248 1.08 -5.26 -3.70
C VAL A 248 -0.23 -6.07 -3.64
N ALA A 249 -0.86 -6.32 -4.79
CA ALA A 249 -2.06 -7.15 -4.88
C ALA A 249 -1.79 -8.61 -4.47
N ALA A 250 -0.66 -9.20 -4.87
CA ALA A 250 -0.27 -10.54 -4.46
C ALA A 250 -0.09 -10.65 -2.94
N ALA A 251 0.60 -9.70 -2.32
CA ALA A 251 0.78 -9.62 -0.88
C ALA A 251 -0.56 -9.47 -0.15
N ALA A 252 -1.49 -8.68 -0.69
CA ALA A 252 -2.82 -8.53 -0.12
C ALA A 252 -3.62 -9.84 -0.15
N VAL A 253 -3.63 -10.55 -1.27
CA VAL A 253 -4.32 -11.85 -1.41
C VAL A 253 -3.69 -12.89 -0.49
N ALA A 254 -2.35 -12.94 -0.39
CA ALA A 254 -1.67 -13.83 0.54
C ALA A 254 -2.00 -13.51 2.00
N ALA A 255 -2.08 -12.22 2.36
CA ALA A 255 -2.43 -11.81 3.72
C ALA A 255 -3.90 -12.05 4.07
N ALA A 256 -4.81 -12.01 3.08
CA ALA A 256 -6.22 -12.36 3.24
C ALA A 256 -6.43 -13.84 3.63
N ALA A 257 -5.50 -14.72 3.28
CA ALA A 257 -5.53 -16.13 3.65
C ALA A 257 -5.06 -16.40 5.10
N GLN A 258 -4.54 -15.39 5.79
CA GLN A 258 -4.04 -15.52 7.15
C GLN A 258 -5.16 -15.25 8.18
N PRO A 259 -5.10 -15.89 9.37
CA PRO A 259 -6.05 -15.60 10.45
C PRO A 259 -6.07 -14.11 10.79
N VAL A 260 -7.27 -13.59 11.04
CA VAL A 260 -7.47 -12.19 11.45
C VAL A 260 -6.82 -11.98 12.80
N THR A 261 -5.79 -11.15 12.85
CA THR A 261 -5.13 -10.76 14.10
C THR A 261 -5.84 -9.57 14.74
N LEU A 262 -5.93 -9.55 16.07
CA LEU A 262 -6.37 -8.36 16.81
C LEU A 262 -5.36 -7.22 16.58
N GLY A 263 -5.85 -6.06 16.14
CA GLY A 263 -5.05 -4.86 15.91
C GLY A 263 -4.67 -4.62 14.46
N LYS A 264 -3.62 -3.81 14.25
CA LYS A 264 -3.10 -3.47 12.92
C LYS A 264 -1.85 -4.25 12.62
N LYS A 265 -1.85 -5.00 11.53
CA LYS A 265 -0.68 -5.70 11.01
C LYS A 265 -0.18 -5.01 9.75
N ARG A 266 1.10 -4.69 9.68
CA ARG A 266 1.72 -4.18 8.44
C ARG A 266 2.35 -5.34 7.67
N VAL A 267 2.12 -5.37 6.36
CA VAL A 267 2.73 -6.31 5.43
C VAL A 267 3.60 -5.51 4.47
N GLU A 268 4.87 -5.86 4.38
CA GLU A 268 5.79 -5.25 3.42
C GLU A 268 5.65 -5.88 2.04
N VAL A 269 6.10 -5.15 1.03
CA VAL A 269 6.16 -5.63 -0.35
C VAL A 269 7.62 -5.67 -0.74
N ASP A 270 8.11 -6.85 -1.08
CA ASP A 270 9.51 -7.03 -1.43
C ASP A 270 9.87 -6.29 -2.73
N GLY A 271 8.94 -6.22 -3.68
CA GLY A 271 9.13 -5.54 -4.96
C GLY A 271 9.39 -4.06 -4.84
N MET A 272 10.33 -3.58 -5.65
CA MET A 272 10.58 -2.17 -5.88
C MET A 272 10.81 -1.94 -7.38
N ALA A 273 10.02 -1.05 -7.96
CA ALA A 273 10.26 -0.53 -9.30
C ALA A 273 10.84 0.88 -9.22
N VAL A 274 11.78 1.16 -10.11
CA VAL A 274 12.46 2.46 -10.19
C VAL A 274 11.95 3.20 -11.42
N ILE A 275 11.30 4.32 -11.19
CA ILE A 275 10.77 5.20 -12.24
C ILE A 275 11.54 6.51 -12.17
N VAL A 276 12.08 6.97 -13.31
CA VAL A 276 12.92 8.18 -13.35
C VAL A 276 12.31 9.21 -14.28
N SER A 277 12.22 10.46 -13.81
CA SER A 277 11.94 11.60 -14.65
C SER A 277 13.18 11.95 -15.47
N ARG A 278 13.14 11.74 -16.78
CA ARG A 278 14.30 11.97 -17.67
C ARG A 278 14.76 13.42 -17.56
N LYS A 279 13.81 14.35 -17.64
CA LYS A 279 14.07 15.79 -17.55
C LYS A 279 14.70 16.14 -16.20
N ALA A 280 14.08 15.74 -15.08
CA ALA A 280 14.57 16.12 -13.76
C ALA A 280 15.94 15.48 -13.45
N ALA A 281 16.20 14.25 -13.91
CA ALA A 281 17.50 13.61 -13.77
C ALA A 281 18.59 14.34 -14.58
N THR A 282 18.32 14.67 -15.83
CA THR A 282 19.28 15.39 -16.70
C THR A 282 19.57 16.80 -16.16
N ASP A 283 18.55 17.52 -15.65
CA ASP A 283 18.69 18.86 -15.07
C ASP A 283 19.70 18.90 -13.91
N ILE A 284 19.93 17.77 -13.22
CA ILE A 284 20.88 17.65 -12.11
C ILE A 284 22.13 16.81 -12.44
N GLY A 285 22.31 16.45 -13.72
CA GLY A 285 23.49 15.72 -14.20
C GLY A 285 23.47 14.21 -13.95
N LEU A 286 22.29 13.61 -13.77
CA LEU A 286 22.11 12.16 -13.66
C LEU A 286 21.54 11.57 -14.96
N SER A 287 21.86 10.31 -15.26
CA SER A 287 21.22 9.55 -16.35
C SER A 287 20.26 8.50 -15.80
N GLY A 288 19.09 8.34 -16.41
CA GLY A 288 18.08 7.37 -15.95
C GLY A 288 18.56 5.92 -16.00
N GLU A 289 19.41 5.58 -16.97
CA GLU A 289 20.01 4.25 -17.10
C GLU A 289 20.98 3.93 -15.96
N ALA A 290 21.83 4.90 -15.57
CA ALA A 290 22.72 4.73 -14.42
C ALA A 290 21.96 4.60 -13.09
N LEU A 291 20.72 5.10 -13.05
CA LEU A 291 19.80 5.00 -11.92
C LEU A 291 18.99 3.69 -11.91
N GLY A 292 19.19 2.79 -12.89
CA GLY A 292 18.48 1.50 -12.96
C GLY A 292 16.99 1.66 -13.28
N ALA A 293 16.62 2.67 -14.06
CA ALA A 293 15.23 2.94 -14.40
C ALA A 293 14.58 1.75 -15.15
N GLN A 294 13.48 1.25 -14.58
CA GLN A 294 12.60 0.29 -15.26
C GLN A 294 11.57 1.01 -16.13
N LYS A 295 11.27 2.28 -15.80
CA LYS A 295 10.43 3.17 -16.59
C LYS A 295 11.01 4.58 -16.61
N LEU A 296 10.98 5.21 -17.77
CA LEU A 296 11.33 6.63 -17.95
C LEU A 296 10.05 7.42 -18.19
N GLN A 297 9.92 8.55 -17.51
CA GLN A 297 8.88 9.56 -17.74
C GLN A 297 9.50 10.86 -18.27
#